data_AF-A0A7X7FZS6-F1
#
_entry.id   AF-A0A7X7FZS6-F1
#
_cell.length_a   1.000
_cell.length_b   1.000
_cell.length_c   1.000
_cell.angle_alpha   90.00
_cell.angle_beta   90.00
_cell.angle_gamma   90.00
#
_symmetry.space_group_name_H-M   'P 1'
#
loop_
_entity.id
_entity.type
_entity.pdbx_description
1 polymer ?
#
loop_
_entity_poly.entity_id
_entity_poly.type
_entity_poly.pdbx_seq_one_letter_code
_entity_poly.pdbx_strand_id
1 'polypeptide(L)'
;MRRQALFFFSVFFWAGACFAAPTEIVPFTGVLDLKAGAMTLSFFPEGRQAVTLKAERTQQDPLARSFRVSADLVHVPTGFFDLSTNIRGEISFLGQSLNALDVAVRLEGRDTLVDYSPVSDVVLDVLLKDGKATIRSVSLGPFAARGTVGLEAPWSLALRLDLLTLDLEVLGALFERYAGIRSWPVTGTADGLMELKGEWRHPEVQGKISAYNGMIKGVGYESILLDFEGRYPSIRLREGMFQQAEGLVFRLAGILDLSDMARLGEQIRLLKKDPLVGEVGDRREWVIRRLRSGGTGTTDMKYLWMKDDRGDVSAVLGIQKSIGF
;
A
#
# COMPACT_ATOMS: atom_id res chain seq x y z
N MET A 1 -13.83 -1.76 25.25
CA MET A 1 -13.25 -2.78 24.35
C MET A 1 -13.02 -2.16 22.97
N ARG A 2 -12.10 -1.18 22.87
CA ARG A 2 -10.76 -1.28 22.26
C ARG A 2 -10.77 -1.77 20.80
N ARG A 3 -10.89 -0.78 19.91
CA ARG A 3 -10.72 -0.77 18.45
C ARG A 3 -9.28 -1.13 18.00
N GLN A 4 -8.72 -2.21 18.53
CA GLN A 4 -7.34 -2.64 18.24
C GLN A 4 -7.37 -3.89 17.37
N ALA A 5 -7.34 -3.72 16.04
CA ALA A 5 -6.87 -4.72 15.05
C ALA A 5 -7.20 -4.35 13.57
N LEU A 6 -7.51 -3.10 13.24
CA LEU A 6 -7.95 -2.73 11.88
C LEU A 6 -7.06 -1.67 11.23
N PHE A 7 -5.74 -1.83 11.35
CA PHE A 7 -4.77 -0.90 10.76
C PHE A 7 -3.54 -1.59 10.21
N PHE A 8 -3.73 -2.44 9.21
CA PHE A 8 -2.66 -2.87 8.32
C PHE A 8 -3.08 -2.56 6.89
N PHE A 9 -2.45 -1.52 6.33
CA PHE A 9 -2.36 -1.15 4.91
C PHE A 9 -3.64 -1.15 4.07
N SER A 10 -3.98 0.05 3.58
CA SER A 10 -5.01 0.41 2.58
C SER A 10 -4.96 -0.35 1.25
N VAL A 11 -4.13 -1.39 1.12
CA VAL A 11 -4.08 -2.30 -0.04
C VAL A 11 -4.85 -3.61 0.23
N PHE A 12 -5.17 -3.93 1.48
CA PHE A 12 -5.99 -5.07 1.84
C PHE A 12 -7.48 -4.92 1.52
N PHE A 13 -7.86 -3.77 0.95
CA PHE A 13 -9.24 -3.33 0.93
C PHE A 13 -10.16 -4.17 0.05
N TRP A 14 -9.63 -4.78 -1.01
CA TRP A 14 -10.45 -5.62 -1.90
C TRP A 14 -10.60 -7.08 -1.44
N ALA A 15 -9.69 -7.60 -0.61
CA ALA A 15 -9.94 -8.86 0.08
C ALA A 15 -10.84 -8.65 1.30
N GLY A 16 -10.71 -7.52 2.00
CA GLY A 16 -11.52 -7.20 3.18
C GLY A 16 -12.98 -6.84 2.88
N ALA A 17 -13.26 -6.12 1.78
CA ALA A 17 -14.63 -5.72 1.44
C ALA A 17 -15.54 -6.89 1.03
N CYS A 18 -14.96 -8.05 0.68
CA CYS A 18 -15.72 -9.29 0.49
C CYS A 18 -15.71 -10.24 1.70
N PHE A 19 -14.80 -10.06 2.68
CA PHE A 19 -14.54 -11.10 3.69
C PHE A 19 -14.41 -10.61 5.15
N ALA A 20 -14.66 -9.33 5.45
CA ALA A 20 -14.80 -8.86 6.83
C ALA A 20 -16.27 -8.92 7.28
N ALA A 21 -16.65 -10.01 7.97
CA ALA A 21 -17.93 -10.11 8.69
C ALA A 21 -17.80 -9.53 10.12
N PRO A 22 -18.88 -9.02 10.76
CA PRO A 22 -20.09 -9.80 11.02
C PRO A 22 -21.41 -9.12 10.62
N THR A 23 -22.28 -9.90 9.96
CA THR A 23 -23.74 -9.87 10.11
C THR A 23 -24.48 -8.54 10.00
N GLU A 24 -24.19 -7.69 9.01
CA GLU A 24 -25.21 -6.74 8.56
C GLU A 24 -26.07 -7.44 7.50
N ILE A 25 -27.32 -7.73 7.85
CA ILE A 25 -28.33 -8.15 6.87
C ILE A 25 -28.64 -6.89 6.06
N VAL A 26 -28.02 -6.74 4.90
CA VAL A 26 -28.35 -5.64 3.97
C VAL A 26 -29.65 -6.03 3.26
N PRO A 27 -30.78 -5.34 3.51
CA PRO A 27 -32.00 -5.61 2.78
C PRO A 27 -31.78 -5.28 1.30
N PHE A 28 -32.19 -6.20 0.43
CA PHE A 28 -32.16 -6.01 -1.01
C PHE A 28 -33.53 -6.28 -1.61
N THR A 29 -33.83 -5.60 -2.70
CA THR A 29 -34.95 -5.91 -3.59
C THR A 29 -34.37 -6.38 -4.91
N GLY A 30 -35.10 -7.21 -5.64
CA GLY A 30 -34.60 -7.71 -6.90
C GLY A 30 -35.67 -8.23 -7.83
N VAL A 31 -35.36 -8.20 -9.12
CA VAL A 31 -36.17 -8.78 -10.18
C VAL A 31 -35.33 -9.84 -10.86
N LEU A 32 -35.86 -11.07 -10.91
CA LEU A 32 -35.26 -12.19 -11.63
C LEU A 32 -36.10 -12.47 -12.87
N ASP A 33 -35.53 -12.21 -14.04
CA ASP A 33 -36.10 -12.60 -15.32
C ASP A 33 -35.48 -13.93 -15.76
N LEU A 34 -36.20 -15.02 -15.45
CA LEU A 34 -35.80 -16.38 -15.81
C LEU A 34 -35.78 -16.63 -17.32
N LYS A 35 -36.59 -15.89 -18.10
CA LYS A 35 -36.63 -16.06 -19.57
C LYS A 35 -35.44 -15.37 -20.23
N ALA A 36 -35.12 -14.16 -19.77
CA ALA A 36 -33.96 -13.42 -20.25
C ALA A 36 -32.64 -13.90 -19.62
N GLY A 37 -32.68 -14.72 -18.57
CA GLY A 37 -31.49 -15.10 -17.80
C GLY A 37 -30.83 -13.88 -17.15
N ALA A 38 -31.64 -12.90 -16.76
CA ALA A 38 -31.20 -11.62 -16.22
C ALA A 38 -31.67 -11.45 -14.78
N MET A 39 -30.86 -10.80 -13.97
CA MET A 39 -31.15 -10.48 -12.58
C MET A 39 -30.76 -9.03 -12.32
N THR A 40 -31.65 -8.29 -11.67
CA THR A 40 -31.32 -6.97 -11.11
C THR A 40 -31.52 -7.04 -9.61
N LEU A 41 -30.48 -6.70 -8.85
CA LEU A 41 -30.51 -6.59 -7.40
C LEU A 41 -30.23 -5.14 -7.03
N SER A 42 -31.10 -4.55 -6.22
CA SER A 42 -30.92 -3.22 -5.66
C SER A 42 -30.80 -3.34 -4.14
N PHE A 43 -29.72 -2.82 -3.59
CA PHE A 43 -29.50 -2.75 -2.15
C PHE A 43 -29.48 -1.30 -1.69
N PHE A 44 -30.03 -1.09 -0.48
CA PHE A 44 -30.11 0.20 0.17
C PHE A 44 -29.21 0.18 1.40
N PRO A 45 -27.93 0.57 1.28
CA PRO A 45 -27.11 0.80 2.45
C PRO A 45 -27.77 1.91 3.29
N GLU A 46 -27.85 1.74 4.61
CA GLU A 46 -28.64 2.59 5.51
C GLU A 46 -28.58 4.10 5.18
N GLY A 47 -29.72 4.66 4.76
CA GLY A 47 -29.88 6.09 4.48
C GLY A 47 -29.25 6.60 3.18
N ARG A 48 -28.88 5.71 2.24
CA ARG A 48 -28.10 6.08 1.03
C ARG A 48 -28.80 5.75 -0.28
N GLN A 49 -28.20 6.24 -1.37
CA GLN A 49 -28.62 5.97 -2.73
C GLN A 49 -28.55 4.46 -3.01
N ALA A 50 -29.56 3.93 -3.69
CA ALA A 50 -29.63 2.52 -4.02
C ALA A 50 -28.49 2.15 -4.96
N VAL A 51 -27.74 1.10 -4.61
CA VAL A 51 -26.77 0.51 -5.53
C VAL A 51 -27.48 -0.60 -6.29
N THR A 52 -27.42 -0.54 -7.61
CA THR A 52 -28.08 -1.50 -8.50
C THR A 52 -27.05 -2.35 -9.21
N LEU A 53 -27.08 -3.65 -8.94
CA LEU A 53 -26.30 -4.68 -9.61
C LEU A 53 -27.17 -5.36 -10.66
N LYS A 54 -26.69 -5.39 -11.89
CA LYS A 54 -27.31 -6.11 -13.01
C LYS A 54 -26.42 -7.29 -13.38
N ALA A 55 -27.04 -8.44 -13.61
CA ALA A 55 -26.38 -9.64 -14.08
C ALA A 55 -27.19 -10.22 -15.25
N GLU A 56 -26.52 -10.56 -16.34
CA GLU A 56 -27.12 -11.10 -17.55
C GLU A 56 -26.27 -12.27 -18.05
N ARG A 57 -26.89 -13.34 -18.56
CA ARG A 57 -26.12 -14.47 -19.12
C ARG A 57 -25.32 -14.03 -20.35
N THR A 58 -24.08 -14.48 -20.44
CA THR A 58 -23.16 -14.11 -21.53
C THR A 58 -23.54 -14.75 -22.88
N GLN A 59 -24.32 -15.84 -22.88
CA GLN A 59 -24.85 -16.51 -24.07
C GLN A 59 -26.31 -16.93 -23.88
N GLN A 60 -27.07 -17.06 -24.98
CA GLN A 60 -28.40 -17.69 -25.00
C GLN A 60 -28.36 -19.22 -24.76
N ASP A 61 -27.25 -19.75 -24.23
CA ASP A 61 -27.14 -21.14 -23.81
C ASP A 61 -27.76 -21.29 -22.41
N PRO A 62 -28.80 -22.12 -22.24
CA PRO A 62 -29.39 -22.43 -20.94
C PRO A 62 -28.40 -23.02 -19.93
N LEU A 63 -27.28 -23.58 -20.40
CA LEU A 63 -26.21 -24.18 -19.60
C LEU A 63 -25.05 -23.22 -19.34
N ALA A 64 -25.07 -21.99 -19.88
CA ALA A 64 -24.04 -21.00 -19.62
C ALA A 64 -23.94 -20.71 -18.12
N ARG A 65 -22.76 -20.98 -17.57
CA ARG A 65 -22.39 -20.70 -16.16
C ARG A 65 -21.62 -19.40 -16.01
N SER A 66 -21.65 -18.57 -17.05
CA SER A 66 -21.01 -17.27 -17.12
C SER A 66 -22.08 -16.18 -17.17
N PHE A 67 -21.92 -15.18 -16.32
CA PHE A 67 -22.80 -14.03 -16.22
C PHE A 67 -22.00 -12.77 -16.40
N ARG A 68 -22.40 -11.93 -17.36
CA ARG A 68 -21.95 -10.55 -17.43
C ARG A 68 -22.59 -9.79 -16.29
N VAL A 69 -21.80 -9.06 -15.54
CA VAL A 69 -22.28 -8.25 -14.42
C VAL A 69 -21.91 -6.78 -14.65
N SER A 70 -22.78 -5.89 -14.17
CA SER A 70 -22.51 -4.45 -14.17
C SER A 70 -23.15 -3.79 -12.97
N ALA A 71 -22.49 -2.79 -12.40
CA ALA A 71 -23.03 -1.97 -11.33
C ALA A 71 -22.51 -0.55 -11.44
N ASP A 72 -23.41 0.42 -11.27
CA ASP A 72 -23.05 1.83 -11.17
C ASP A 72 -22.97 2.19 -9.68
N LEU A 73 -21.76 2.44 -9.20
CA LEU A 73 -21.51 2.89 -7.83
C LEU A 73 -21.37 4.41 -7.84
N VAL A 74 -22.20 5.10 -7.06
CA VAL A 74 -22.17 6.55 -6.91
C VAL A 74 -22.06 6.87 -5.43
N HIS A 75 -20.98 7.53 -5.03
CA HIS A 75 -20.69 7.93 -3.66
C HIS A 75 -20.93 6.82 -2.63
N VAL A 76 -20.34 5.65 -2.90
CA VAL A 76 -20.43 4.49 -2.02
C VAL A 76 -19.27 4.58 -1.02
N PRO A 77 -19.52 4.92 0.25
CA PRO A 77 -18.47 4.93 1.25
C PRO A 77 -18.08 3.48 1.57
N THR A 78 -16.82 3.14 1.32
CA THR A 78 -16.26 1.80 1.57
C THR A 78 -15.86 1.62 3.04
N GLY A 79 -16.20 2.59 3.90
CA GLY A 79 -15.59 2.79 5.19
C GLY A 79 -14.30 3.61 5.08
N PHE A 80 -13.49 3.42 4.02
CA PHE A 80 -12.12 3.95 3.90
C PHE A 80 -11.94 5.06 2.86
N PHE A 81 -12.89 5.20 1.96
CA PHE A 81 -12.96 6.28 0.99
C PHE A 81 -14.37 6.30 0.41
N ASP A 82 -14.75 7.41 -0.19
CA ASP A 82 -15.90 7.46 -1.08
C ASP A 82 -15.51 6.89 -2.44
N LEU A 83 -16.23 5.87 -2.92
CA LEU A 83 -15.99 5.25 -4.22
C LEU A 83 -17.16 5.53 -5.16
N SER A 84 -16.83 6.08 -6.34
CA SER A 84 -17.74 6.12 -7.48
C SER A 84 -17.09 5.43 -8.66
N THR A 85 -17.78 4.49 -9.31
CA THR A 85 -17.22 3.73 -10.44
C THR A 85 -18.31 3.00 -11.22
N ASN A 86 -18.12 2.86 -12.53
CA ASN A 86 -18.92 1.98 -13.37
C ASN A 86 -18.23 0.62 -13.45
N ILE A 87 -18.71 -0.36 -12.70
CA ILE A 87 -18.18 -1.72 -12.69
C ILE A 87 -18.82 -2.50 -13.82
N ARG A 88 -18.01 -3.20 -14.60
CA ARG A 88 -18.43 -4.19 -15.60
C ARG A 88 -17.55 -5.41 -15.52
N GLY A 89 -18.09 -6.58 -15.80
CA GLY A 89 -17.29 -7.78 -15.74
C GLY A 89 -18.04 -9.06 -16.02
N GLU A 90 -17.41 -10.15 -15.62
CA GLU A 90 -17.92 -11.50 -15.76
C GLU A 90 -17.70 -12.30 -14.48
N ILE A 91 -18.69 -13.10 -14.12
CA ILE A 91 -18.63 -14.11 -13.07
C ILE A 91 -18.90 -15.46 -13.71
N SER A 92 -17.98 -16.40 -13.56
CA SER A 92 -18.05 -17.75 -14.14
C SER A 92 -18.01 -18.82 -13.05
N PHE A 93 -19.01 -19.70 -13.01
CA PHE A 93 -19.06 -20.83 -12.10
C PHE A 93 -18.40 -22.05 -12.76
N LEU A 94 -17.29 -22.53 -12.17
CA LEU A 94 -16.42 -23.57 -12.76
C LEU A 94 -16.79 -24.99 -12.30
N GLY A 95 -17.45 -25.13 -11.15
CA GLY A 95 -17.80 -26.44 -10.55
C GLY A 95 -19.12 -27.03 -11.07
N GLN A 96 -19.23 -28.37 -11.13
CA GLN A 96 -20.49 -29.09 -11.44
C GLN A 96 -21.41 -29.26 -10.22
N SER A 97 -20.89 -29.04 -9.01
CA SER A 97 -21.58 -29.24 -7.74
C SER A 97 -21.90 -27.90 -7.07
N LEU A 98 -23.10 -27.78 -6.51
CA LEU A 98 -23.50 -26.63 -5.68
C LEU A 98 -22.74 -26.57 -4.33
N ASN A 99 -22.03 -27.63 -3.95
CA ASN A 99 -21.37 -27.74 -2.64
C ASN A 99 -19.91 -27.21 -2.65
N ALA A 100 -19.31 -26.99 -3.82
CA ALA A 100 -17.99 -26.39 -3.95
C ALA A 100 -18.13 -25.15 -4.83
N LEU A 101 -18.08 -23.97 -4.20
CA LEU A 101 -18.26 -22.69 -4.88
C LEU A 101 -16.95 -22.31 -5.61
N ASP A 102 -16.72 -22.95 -6.74
CA ASP A 102 -15.62 -22.59 -7.64
C ASP A 102 -16.08 -21.49 -8.59
N VAL A 103 -15.57 -20.27 -8.39
CA VAL A 103 -16.03 -19.07 -9.10
C VAL A 103 -14.84 -18.25 -9.57
N ALA A 104 -14.78 -17.98 -10.86
CA ALA A 104 -13.89 -16.96 -11.42
C ALA A 104 -14.64 -15.63 -11.53
N VAL A 105 -14.03 -14.55 -11.06
CA VAL A 105 -14.56 -13.20 -11.09
C VAL A 105 -13.56 -12.31 -11.80
N ARG A 106 -14.00 -11.62 -12.85
CA ARG A 106 -13.22 -10.59 -13.54
C ARG A 106 -14.06 -9.34 -13.68
N LEU A 107 -13.70 -8.28 -12.95
CA LEU A 107 -14.35 -6.98 -12.99
C LEU A 107 -13.35 -5.90 -13.41
N GLU A 108 -13.87 -4.92 -14.13
CA GLU A 108 -13.18 -3.72 -14.58
C GLU A 108 -14.05 -2.52 -14.20
N GLY A 109 -13.47 -1.54 -13.50
CA GLY A 109 -14.13 -0.30 -13.14
C GLY A 109 -13.68 0.83 -14.05
N ARG A 110 -14.64 1.57 -14.60
CA ARG A 110 -14.42 2.76 -15.44
C ARG A 110 -14.94 4.01 -14.75
N ASP A 111 -14.42 5.15 -15.18
CA ASP A 111 -14.80 6.48 -14.66
C ASP A 111 -14.71 6.53 -13.12
N THR A 112 -13.63 5.94 -12.59
CA THR A 112 -13.48 5.71 -11.15
C THR A 112 -13.02 6.98 -10.45
N LEU A 113 -13.74 7.36 -9.40
CA LEU A 113 -13.38 8.38 -8.44
C LEU A 113 -13.17 7.75 -7.07
N VAL A 114 -12.05 8.10 -6.42
CA VAL A 114 -11.78 7.80 -5.01
C VAL A 114 -11.70 9.12 -4.27
N ASP A 115 -12.56 9.32 -3.27
CA ASP A 115 -12.74 10.59 -2.56
C ASP A 115 -12.82 11.77 -3.55
N TYR A 116 -13.72 11.65 -4.53
CA TYR A 116 -13.98 12.64 -5.59
C TYR A 116 -12.81 12.91 -6.55
N SER A 117 -11.70 12.19 -6.42
CA SER A 117 -10.51 12.35 -7.25
C SER A 117 -10.41 11.22 -8.27
N PRO A 118 -10.14 11.52 -9.55
CA PRO A 118 -10.05 10.49 -10.57
C PRO A 118 -8.84 9.58 -10.33
N VAL A 119 -9.05 8.28 -10.49
CA VAL A 119 -7.99 7.27 -10.45
C VAL A 119 -7.99 6.44 -11.73
N SER A 120 -6.83 5.90 -12.09
CA SER A 120 -6.68 4.98 -13.21
C SER A 120 -7.52 3.70 -13.04
N ASP A 121 -7.67 2.96 -14.14
CA ASP A 121 -8.53 1.81 -14.27
C ASP A 121 -8.46 0.83 -13.09
N VAL A 122 -9.65 0.43 -12.62
CA VAL A 122 -9.81 -0.55 -11.55
C VAL A 122 -9.92 -1.91 -12.19
N VAL A 123 -9.11 -2.87 -11.73
CA VAL A 123 -9.20 -4.25 -12.18
C VAL A 123 -9.30 -5.15 -10.97
N LEU A 124 -10.20 -6.12 -11.03
CA LEU A 124 -10.31 -7.21 -10.08
C LEU A 124 -10.39 -8.52 -10.85
N ASP A 125 -9.39 -9.37 -10.69
CA ASP A 125 -9.36 -10.72 -11.23
C ASP A 125 -9.04 -11.70 -10.11
N VAL A 126 -10.05 -12.50 -9.74
CA VAL A 126 -10.01 -13.41 -8.60
C VAL A 126 -10.59 -14.77 -8.99
N LEU A 127 -9.94 -15.83 -8.54
CA LEU A 127 -10.44 -17.20 -8.59
C LEU A 127 -10.72 -17.69 -7.17
N LEU A 128 -11.98 -17.95 -6.86
CA LEU A 128 -12.42 -18.63 -5.65
C LEU A 128 -12.46 -20.13 -5.95
N LYS A 129 -11.66 -20.91 -5.24
CA LYS A 129 -11.58 -22.36 -5.41
C LYS A 129 -11.00 -23.03 -4.18
N ASP A 130 -11.55 -24.18 -3.79
CA ASP A 130 -11.04 -25.02 -2.70
C ASP A 130 -10.81 -24.23 -1.37
N GLY A 131 -11.76 -23.36 -1.02
CA GLY A 131 -11.69 -22.53 0.20
C GLY A 131 -10.61 -21.44 0.16
N LYS A 132 -10.11 -21.09 -1.04
CA LYS A 132 -9.08 -20.05 -1.25
C LYS A 132 -9.52 -19.05 -2.32
N ALA A 133 -9.20 -17.78 -2.10
CA ALA A 133 -9.25 -16.74 -3.12
C ALA A 133 -7.84 -16.52 -3.68
N THR A 134 -7.65 -16.88 -4.94
CA THR A 134 -6.44 -16.55 -5.71
C THR A 134 -6.66 -15.24 -6.44
N ILE A 135 -6.02 -14.19 -5.95
CA ILE A 135 -6.03 -12.85 -6.53
C ILE A 135 -4.99 -12.84 -7.66
N ARG A 136 -5.45 -12.92 -8.90
CA ARG A 136 -4.58 -12.86 -10.09
C ARG A 136 -4.12 -11.44 -10.35
N SER A 137 -5.04 -10.48 -10.21
CA SER A 137 -4.74 -9.06 -10.34
C SER A 137 -5.78 -8.23 -9.59
N VAL A 138 -5.35 -7.32 -8.74
CA VAL A 138 -6.15 -6.21 -8.25
C VAL A 138 -5.39 -4.93 -8.52
N SER A 139 -6.04 -3.91 -9.08
CA SER A 139 -5.47 -2.57 -9.22
C SER A 139 -6.50 -1.49 -8.92
N LEU A 140 -6.06 -0.42 -8.24
CA LEU A 140 -6.83 0.79 -7.99
C LEU A 140 -5.85 1.96 -7.90
N GLY A 141 -5.80 2.81 -8.92
CA GLY A 141 -4.85 3.92 -8.93
C GLY A 141 -3.40 3.44 -8.79
N PRO A 142 -2.62 3.96 -7.82
CA PRO A 142 -1.23 3.59 -7.60
C PRO A 142 -1.03 2.23 -6.90
N PHE A 143 -2.12 1.56 -6.51
CA PHE A 143 -2.07 0.30 -5.78
C PHE A 143 -2.29 -0.89 -6.71
N ALA A 144 -1.45 -1.92 -6.59
CA ALA A 144 -1.69 -3.22 -7.21
C ALA A 144 -1.43 -4.37 -6.23
N ALA A 145 -2.14 -5.48 -6.38
CA ALA A 145 -2.00 -6.65 -5.52
C ALA A 145 -2.22 -7.96 -6.27
N ARG A 146 -1.53 -9.01 -5.82
CA ARG A 146 -1.70 -10.40 -6.30
C ARG A 146 -1.33 -11.40 -5.21
N GLY A 147 -1.86 -12.61 -5.30
CA GLY A 147 -1.51 -13.70 -4.39
C GLY A 147 -2.71 -14.53 -3.96
N THR A 148 -2.70 -15.04 -2.74
CA THR A 148 -3.75 -15.93 -2.22
C THR A 148 -4.18 -15.56 -0.82
N VAL A 149 -5.47 -15.79 -0.55
CA VAL A 149 -6.10 -15.63 0.76
C VAL A 149 -6.94 -16.87 1.05
N GLY A 150 -6.76 -17.48 2.23
CA GLY A 150 -7.63 -18.54 2.72
C GLY A 150 -8.95 -17.96 3.21
N LEU A 151 -10.07 -18.54 2.80
CA LEU A 151 -11.42 -18.08 3.14
C LEU A 151 -11.90 -18.67 4.47
N GLU A 152 -11.23 -19.70 4.96
CA GLU A 152 -11.52 -20.37 6.23
C GLU A 152 -10.33 -20.25 7.18
N ALA A 153 -10.61 -20.41 8.48
CA ALA A 153 -9.57 -20.44 9.52
C ALA A 153 -8.48 -21.46 9.15
N PRO A 154 -7.18 -21.12 9.24
CA PRO A 154 -6.61 -19.95 9.93
C PRO A 154 -6.49 -18.66 9.10
N TRP A 155 -7.21 -18.53 7.98
CA TRP A 155 -7.17 -17.38 7.06
C TRP A 155 -5.74 -17.05 6.61
N SER A 156 -5.11 -18.02 5.97
CA SER A 156 -3.74 -17.90 5.49
C SER A 156 -3.61 -16.83 4.40
N LEU A 157 -2.52 -16.10 4.40
CA LEU A 157 -2.18 -15.07 3.44
C LEU A 157 -0.87 -15.42 2.74
N ALA A 158 -0.83 -15.14 1.44
CA ALA A 158 0.40 -15.01 0.68
C ALA A 158 0.15 -13.97 -0.41
N LEU A 159 0.39 -12.70 -0.10
CA LEU A 159 0.10 -11.55 -0.96
C LEU A 159 1.38 -10.80 -1.30
N ARG A 160 1.39 -10.25 -2.51
CA ARG A 160 2.32 -9.23 -2.95
C ARG A 160 1.53 -7.98 -3.27
N LEU A 161 2.02 -6.86 -2.77
CA LEU A 161 1.46 -5.53 -2.94
C LEU A 161 2.51 -4.65 -3.61
N ASP A 162 2.12 -3.98 -4.68
CA ASP A 162 2.94 -3.04 -5.42
C ASP A 162 2.31 -1.64 -5.25
N LEU A 163 3.15 -0.65 -4.97
CA LEU A 163 2.83 0.77 -4.84
C LEU A 163 3.62 1.51 -5.90
N LEU A 164 2.94 2.24 -6.78
CA LEU A 164 3.56 2.95 -7.90
C LEU A 164 3.16 4.41 -7.88
N THR A 165 4.13 5.29 -7.68
CA THR A 165 3.97 6.75 -7.73
C THR A 165 2.86 7.25 -6.80
N LEU A 166 2.78 6.72 -5.58
CA LEU A 166 1.81 7.13 -4.58
C LEU A 166 2.15 8.52 -4.05
N ASP A 167 1.19 9.44 -4.09
CA ASP A 167 1.30 10.72 -3.39
C ASP A 167 1.17 10.50 -1.87
N LEU A 168 2.21 10.87 -1.13
CA LEU A 168 2.27 10.71 0.32
C LEU A 168 1.30 11.63 1.07
N GLU A 169 0.84 12.72 0.45
CA GLU A 169 -0.19 13.59 1.03
C GLU A 169 -1.55 12.87 1.05
N VAL A 170 -1.88 12.15 -0.04
CA VAL A 170 -3.08 11.30 -0.12
C VAL A 170 -3.02 10.20 0.95
N LEU A 171 -1.85 9.56 1.12
CA LEU A 171 -1.66 8.56 2.17
C LEU A 171 -1.81 9.16 3.57
N GLY A 172 -1.31 10.38 3.78
CA GLY A 172 -1.46 11.13 5.03
C GLY A 172 -2.92 11.41 5.39
N ALA A 173 -3.74 11.83 4.41
CA ALA A 173 -5.17 12.06 4.60
C ALA A 173 -5.91 10.77 5.02
N LEU A 174 -5.54 9.62 4.43
CA LEU A 174 -6.08 8.32 4.83
C LEU A 174 -5.68 7.96 6.27
N PHE A 175 -4.41 8.16 6.65
CA PHE A 175 -3.96 7.91 8.01
C PHE A 175 -4.66 8.79 9.06
N GLU A 176 -4.92 10.05 8.73
CA GLU A 176 -5.67 10.94 9.63
C GLU A 176 -7.10 10.46 9.81
N ARG A 177 -7.80 10.17 8.71
CA ARG A 177 -9.21 9.73 8.72
C ARG A 177 -9.41 8.41 9.45
N TYR A 178 -8.47 7.48 9.31
CA TYR A 178 -8.65 6.11 9.79
C TYR A 178 -7.82 5.79 11.02
N ALA A 179 -6.52 6.04 10.99
CA ALA A 179 -5.64 5.71 12.11
C ALA A 179 -5.67 6.79 13.22
N GLY A 180 -6.39 7.89 13.01
CA GLY A 180 -6.45 9.01 13.94
C GLY A 180 -5.11 9.72 14.10
N ILE A 181 -4.18 9.52 13.16
CA ILE A 181 -2.86 10.15 13.15
C ILE A 181 -3.06 11.57 12.65
N ARG A 182 -3.26 12.50 13.58
CA ARG A 182 -3.45 13.91 13.25
C ARG A 182 -2.19 14.47 12.60
N SER A 183 -2.37 15.11 11.45
CA SER A 183 -1.31 15.83 10.74
C SER A 183 -0.10 14.94 10.42
N TRP A 184 -0.24 14.08 9.41
CA TRP A 184 0.89 13.40 8.78
C TRP A 184 1.63 14.40 7.88
N PRO A 185 2.70 15.06 8.36
CA PRO A 185 3.27 16.22 7.70
C PRO A 185 4.35 15.74 6.71
N VAL A 186 3.97 14.80 5.86
CA VAL A 186 4.84 14.16 4.88
C VAL A 186 4.28 14.39 3.50
N THR A 187 5.10 14.95 2.63
CA THR A 187 4.81 15.15 1.21
C THR A 187 5.81 14.36 0.37
N GLY A 188 5.58 14.29 -0.94
CA GLY A 188 6.44 13.61 -1.90
C GLY A 188 5.76 12.41 -2.55
N THR A 189 6.48 11.72 -3.43
CA THR A 189 5.99 10.51 -4.09
C THR A 189 6.66 9.27 -3.52
N ALA A 190 5.95 8.14 -3.52
CA ALA A 190 6.49 6.88 -3.03
C ALA A 190 6.19 5.70 -3.96
N ASP A 191 7.19 4.85 -4.12
CA ASP A 191 7.10 3.54 -4.74
C ASP A 191 7.38 2.47 -3.70
N GLY A 192 6.84 1.28 -3.90
CA GLY A 192 7.10 0.21 -2.95
C GLY A 192 6.64 -1.15 -3.40
N LEU A 193 7.23 -2.15 -2.76
CA LEU A 193 6.88 -3.54 -2.85
C LEU A 193 6.77 -4.10 -1.44
N MET A 194 5.68 -4.80 -1.16
CA MET A 194 5.48 -5.49 0.10
C MET A 194 4.99 -6.90 -0.15
N GLU A 195 5.52 -7.86 0.61
CA GLU A 195 5.05 -9.23 0.67
C GLU A 195 4.50 -9.53 2.05
N LEU A 196 3.38 -10.24 2.08
CA LEU A 196 2.62 -10.56 3.27
C LEU A 196 2.35 -12.06 3.30
N LYS A 197 2.73 -12.73 4.38
CA LYS A 197 2.62 -14.18 4.52
C LYS A 197 2.10 -14.58 5.90
N GLY A 198 1.61 -15.81 6.04
CA GLY A 198 1.21 -16.37 7.33
C GLY A 198 -0.27 -16.14 7.63
N GLU A 199 -0.62 -15.92 8.90
CA GLU A 199 -2.02 -15.79 9.33
C GLU A 199 -2.49 -14.34 9.28
N TRP A 200 -3.75 -14.10 8.90
CA TRP A 200 -4.35 -12.76 8.83
C TRP A 200 -4.16 -11.91 10.08
N ARG A 201 -4.17 -12.52 11.28
CA ARG A 201 -4.04 -11.79 12.56
C ARG A 201 -2.60 -11.42 12.91
N HIS A 202 -1.63 -12.17 12.40
CA HIS A 202 -0.21 -11.99 12.70
C HIS A 202 0.63 -12.16 11.42
N PRO A 203 0.38 -11.33 10.38
CA PRO A 203 1.07 -11.48 9.12
C PRO A 203 2.56 -11.22 9.31
N GLU A 204 3.36 -12.06 8.67
CA GLU A 204 4.75 -11.76 8.36
C GLU A 204 4.77 -10.77 7.20
N VAL A 205 5.60 -9.75 7.34
CA VAL A 205 5.69 -8.64 6.39
C VAL A 205 7.16 -8.48 6.00
N GLN A 206 7.43 -8.32 4.71
CA GLN A 206 8.71 -7.83 4.24
C GLN A 206 8.51 -6.92 3.04
N GLY A 207 9.39 -5.94 2.85
CA GLY A 207 9.21 -5.03 1.74
C GLY A 207 10.30 -4.01 1.58
N LYS A 208 10.18 -3.26 0.50
CA LYS A 208 11.00 -2.10 0.17
C LYS A 208 10.08 -0.94 -0.18
N ILE A 209 10.31 0.21 0.44
CA ILE A 209 9.61 1.46 0.11
C ILE A 209 10.67 2.51 -0.22
N SER A 210 10.44 3.25 -1.29
CA SER A 210 11.25 4.38 -1.70
C SER A 210 10.36 5.60 -1.78
N ALA A 211 10.72 6.68 -1.11
CA ALA A 211 10.04 7.97 -1.22
C ALA A 211 10.99 9.02 -1.79
N TYR A 212 10.47 9.96 -2.55
CA TYR A 212 11.27 10.94 -3.29
C TYR A 212 10.70 12.35 -3.19
N ASN A 213 11.59 13.33 -3.25
CA ASN A 213 11.30 14.76 -3.48
C ASN A 213 10.17 15.29 -2.59
N GLY A 214 10.34 15.17 -1.28
CA GLY A 214 9.29 15.50 -0.34
C GLY A 214 9.78 16.28 0.86
N MET A 215 8.87 16.46 1.81
CA MET A 215 9.15 17.15 3.07
C MET A 215 8.56 16.36 4.23
N ILE A 216 9.28 16.24 5.34
CA ILE A 216 8.79 15.67 6.59
C ILE A 216 8.96 16.71 7.69
N LYS A 217 7.85 17.19 8.28
CA LYS A 217 7.88 18.18 9.39
C LYS A 217 8.75 19.42 9.08
N GLY A 218 8.68 19.94 7.85
CA GLY A 218 9.49 21.09 7.43
C GLY A 218 10.91 20.76 6.96
N VAL A 219 11.35 19.50 7.09
CA VAL A 219 12.67 19.05 6.61
C VAL A 219 12.52 18.44 5.22
N GLY A 220 13.13 19.05 4.22
CA GLY A 220 13.16 18.52 2.85
C GLY A 220 14.03 17.28 2.73
N TYR A 221 13.57 16.31 1.94
CA TYR A 221 14.32 15.11 1.59
C TYR A 221 14.31 14.88 0.08
N GLU A 222 15.43 14.40 -0.45
CA GLU A 222 15.55 14.00 -1.86
C GLU A 222 15.09 12.55 -2.03
N SER A 223 15.54 11.66 -1.13
CA SER A 223 15.13 10.26 -1.14
C SER A 223 15.09 9.64 0.26
N ILE A 224 14.18 8.70 0.45
CA ILE A 224 14.11 7.81 1.60
C ILE A 224 13.98 6.39 1.05
N LEU A 225 14.88 5.50 1.45
CA LEU A 225 14.83 4.09 1.08
C LEU A 225 14.67 3.27 2.35
N LEU A 226 13.68 2.39 2.41
CA LEU A 226 13.40 1.55 3.58
C LEU A 226 13.27 0.10 3.12
N ASP A 227 14.16 -0.76 3.59
CA ASP A 227 14.03 -2.21 3.56
C ASP A 227 13.63 -2.69 4.95
N PHE A 228 12.51 -3.40 5.03
CA PHE A 228 11.93 -3.83 6.29
C PHE A 228 11.45 -5.27 6.25
N GLU A 229 11.41 -5.88 7.43
CA GLU A 229 10.84 -7.20 7.67
C GLU A 229 10.26 -7.28 9.08
N GLY A 230 9.36 -8.22 9.33
CA GLY A 230 8.92 -8.52 10.67
C GLY A 230 7.61 -9.28 10.69
N ARG A 231 6.97 -9.30 11.85
CA ARG A 231 5.66 -9.91 12.06
C ARG A 231 4.85 -8.96 12.90
N TYR A 232 3.61 -8.69 12.48
CA TYR A 232 2.73 -7.79 13.22
C TYR A 232 2.71 -8.12 14.73
N PRO A 233 2.92 -7.14 15.63
CA PRO A 233 3.07 -5.69 15.38
C PRO A 233 4.48 -5.16 15.17
N SER A 234 5.51 -5.99 15.27
CA SER A 234 6.91 -5.53 15.24
C SER A 234 7.53 -5.63 13.85
N ILE A 235 7.95 -4.49 13.30
CA ILE A 235 8.67 -4.38 12.04
C ILE A 235 10.07 -3.85 12.29
N ARG A 236 11.08 -4.59 11.82
CA ARG A 236 12.48 -4.18 11.82
C ARG A 236 12.83 -3.52 10.49
N LEU A 237 13.49 -2.36 10.56
CA LEU A 237 14.20 -1.78 9.43
C LEU A 237 15.54 -2.52 9.30
N ARG A 238 15.68 -3.34 8.25
CA ARG A 238 16.93 -4.03 7.92
C ARG A 238 17.97 -3.03 7.45
N GLU A 239 17.55 -2.16 6.54
CA GLU A 239 18.35 -1.08 6.00
C GLU A 239 17.42 0.10 5.71
N GLY A 240 17.76 1.27 6.21
CA GLY A 240 17.09 2.50 5.85
C GLY A 240 18.13 3.52 5.42
N MET A 241 17.81 4.32 4.42
CA MET A 241 18.61 5.46 3.98
C MET A 241 17.72 6.69 3.92
N PHE A 242 18.21 7.81 4.44
CA PHE A 242 17.53 9.09 4.41
C PHE A 242 18.49 10.14 3.86
N GLN A 243 18.16 10.67 2.68
CA GLN A 243 18.90 11.73 2.02
C GLN A 243 18.12 13.03 2.13
N GLN A 244 18.65 13.96 2.90
CA GLN A 244 18.10 15.31 3.00
C GLN A 244 18.31 16.06 1.69
N ALA A 245 17.39 16.98 1.37
CA ALA A 245 17.53 17.86 0.22
C ALA A 245 18.84 18.67 0.27
N GLU A 246 19.34 18.95 1.47
CA GLU A 246 20.60 19.66 1.71
C GLU A 246 21.86 18.82 1.45
N GLY A 247 21.72 17.52 1.21
CA GLY A 247 22.82 16.60 0.84
C GLY A 247 23.39 15.74 1.97
N LEU A 248 22.82 15.80 3.17
CA LEU A 248 23.15 14.91 4.28
C LEU A 248 22.49 13.54 4.09
N VAL A 249 23.28 12.46 4.28
CA VAL A 249 22.80 11.08 4.13
C VAL A 249 23.00 10.29 5.42
N PHE A 250 21.92 9.68 5.91
CA PHE A 250 21.90 8.87 7.12
C PHE A 250 21.40 7.47 6.83
N ARG A 251 22.02 6.47 7.46
CA ARG A 251 21.43 5.15 7.66
C ARG A 251 20.46 5.18 8.83
N LEU A 252 19.30 4.57 8.64
CA LEU A 252 18.27 4.37 9.64
C LEU A 252 18.20 2.88 9.97
N ALA A 253 18.22 2.54 11.25
CA ALA A 253 18.03 1.17 11.72
C ALA A 253 17.23 1.15 13.03
N GLY A 254 16.43 0.12 13.22
CA GLY A 254 15.66 -0.07 14.45
C GLY A 254 14.39 -0.87 14.25
N ILE A 255 13.56 -0.89 15.28
CA ILE A 255 12.29 -1.63 15.31
C ILE A 255 11.16 -0.61 15.51
N LEU A 256 10.10 -0.78 14.74
CA LEU A 256 8.85 -0.05 14.82
C LEU A 256 7.76 -1.00 15.33
N ASP A 257 7.00 -0.53 16.30
CA ASP A 257 5.79 -1.16 16.83
C ASP A 257 4.56 -0.52 16.16
N LEU A 258 3.93 -1.27 15.27
CA LEU A 258 2.75 -0.87 14.52
C LEU A 258 1.44 -1.04 15.31
N SER A 259 1.49 -1.51 16.56
CA SER A 259 0.34 -1.46 17.45
C SER A 259 0.09 -0.07 18.04
N ASP A 260 1.13 0.78 18.09
CA ASP A 260 1.10 2.14 18.62
C ASP A 260 1.44 3.19 17.54
N MET A 261 0.60 3.21 16.51
CA MET A 261 0.74 4.14 15.37
C MET A 261 0.63 5.61 15.78
N ALA A 262 -0.04 5.92 16.89
CA ALA A 262 -0.11 7.29 17.42
C ALA A 262 1.27 7.83 17.82
N ARG A 263 2.17 6.95 18.27
CA ARG A 263 3.55 7.29 18.65
C ARG A 263 4.57 7.01 17.55
N LEU A 264 4.15 6.66 16.34
CA LEU A 264 5.06 6.33 15.23
C LEU A 264 6.12 7.42 14.99
N GLY A 265 5.73 8.70 15.10
CA GLY A 265 6.67 9.82 14.96
C GLY A 265 7.75 9.88 16.06
N GLU A 266 7.46 9.41 17.26
CA GLU A 266 8.45 9.27 18.34
C GLU A 266 9.35 8.06 18.10
N GLN A 267 8.77 6.93 17.68
CA GLN A 267 9.50 5.71 17.36
C GLN A 267 10.53 5.96 16.24
N ILE A 268 10.15 6.69 15.18
CA ILE A 268 11.05 7.09 14.09
C ILE A 268 12.20 7.97 14.61
N ARG A 269 11.96 8.83 15.62
CA ARG A 269 13.03 9.65 16.22
C ARG A 269 14.02 8.83 17.01
N LEU A 270 13.58 7.73 17.62
CA LEU A 270 14.39 6.79 18.39
C LEU A 270 15.16 5.80 17.52
N LEU A 271 14.88 5.73 16.21
CA LEU A 271 15.69 4.94 15.29
C LEU A 271 17.15 5.38 15.36
N LYS A 272 18.05 4.41 15.27
CA LYS A 272 19.48 4.68 15.17
C LYS A 272 19.75 5.42 13.86
N LYS A 273 20.40 6.58 13.95
CA LYS A 273 20.77 7.42 12.82
C LYS A 273 22.28 7.44 12.72
N ASP A 274 22.81 6.61 11.84
CA ASP A 274 24.23 6.55 11.58
C ASP A 274 24.52 7.29 10.27
N PRO A 275 25.32 8.35 10.28
CA PRO A 275 25.76 8.99 9.04
C PRO A 275 26.50 7.97 8.16
N LEU A 276 26.36 8.09 6.84
CA LEU A 276 27.04 7.19 5.94
C LEU A 276 28.55 7.48 5.93
N VAL A 277 29.29 6.57 6.57
CA VAL A 277 30.75 6.54 6.63
C VAL A 277 31.26 5.46 5.68
N GLY A 278 32.08 5.82 4.69
CA GLY A 278 32.90 4.87 3.94
C GLY A 278 34.15 4.52 4.76
N GLU A 279 34.43 3.24 4.96
CA GLU A 279 35.68 2.78 5.59
C GLU A 279 36.59 2.14 4.54
N VAL A 280 37.80 2.67 4.37
CA VAL A 280 38.86 2.08 3.52
C VAL A 280 40.17 2.07 4.31
N GLY A 281 40.57 0.90 4.82
CA GLY A 281 41.73 0.78 5.72
C GLY A 281 41.52 1.58 7.01
N ASP A 282 42.49 2.42 7.41
CA ASP A 282 42.41 3.29 8.59
C ASP A 282 41.68 4.62 8.35
N ARG A 283 40.96 4.74 7.23
CA ARG A 283 40.23 5.94 6.82
C ARG A 283 38.73 5.77 7.00
N ARG A 284 38.10 6.71 7.70
CA ARG A 284 36.65 6.88 7.77
C ARG A 284 36.25 8.14 7.01
N GLU A 285 35.52 8.00 5.92
CA GLU A 285 35.02 9.11 5.10
C GLU A 285 33.54 9.36 5.39
N TRP A 286 33.18 10.57 5.81
CA TRP A 286 31.79 10.98 5.98
C TRP A 286 31.37 11.81 4.78
N VAL A 287 30.28 11.42 4.13
CA VAL A 287 29.75 12.17 2.98
C VAL A 287 28.75 13.23 3.47
N ILE A 288 29.18 14.49 3.47
CA ILE A 288 28.30 15.65 3.67
C ILE A 288 28.28 16.41 2.34
N ARG A 289 27.30 16.13 1.47
CA ARG A 289 27.15 16.96 0.27
C ARG A 289 26.56 18.30 0.72
N ARG A 290 27.15 19.43 0.28
CA ARG A 290 26.59 20.77 0.47
C ARG A 290 26.08 21.28 -0.89
N LEU A 291 24.84 21.73 -0.92
CA LEU A 291 24.13 22.25 -2.10
C LEU A 291 24.82 23.43 -2.80
N ARG A 292 24.57 23.49 -4.12
CA ARG A 292 24.96 24.53 -5.07
C ARG A 292 24.57 25.93 -4.58
N SER A 293 25.54 26.85 -4.51
CA SER A 293 25.28 28.29 -4.47
C SER A 293 25.41 28.84 -5.89
N GLY A 294 24.29 29.14 -6.55
CA GLY A 294 24.17 30.08 -7.68
C GLY A 294 25.03 29.90 -8.94
N GLY A 295 25.91 28.90 -9.01
CA GLY A 295 26.83 28.65 -10.11
C GLY A 295 27.04 27.15 -10.30
N THR A 296 27.47 26.76 -11.50
CA THR A 296 27.52 25.38 -12.06
C THR A 296 28.37 24.34 -11.31
N GLY A 297 28.89 24.63 -10.12
CA GLY A 297 29.73 23.71 -9.33
C GLY A 297 29.01 23.07 -8.15
N THR A 298 29.20 21.76 -7.95
CA THR A 298 28.87 21.07 -6.69
C THR A 298 30.10 21.07 -5.77
N THR A 299 29.91 21.44 -4.51
CA THR A 299 31.00 21.37 -3.51
C THR A 299 30.69 20.22 -2.55
N ASP A 300 31.42 19.12 -2.69
CA ASP A 300 31.30 17.99 -1.78
C ASP A 300 32.22 18.23 -0.59
N MET A 301 31.66 18.25 0.62
CA MET A 301 32.45 18.29 1.85
C MET A 301 32.59 16.87 2.37
N LYS A 302 33.82 16.35 2.35
CA LYS A 302 34.13 15.05 2.92
C LYS A 302 34.84 15.27 4.25
N TYR A 303 34.25 14.80 5.33
CA TYR A 303 34.96 14.72 6.60
C TYR A 303 35.78 13.44 6.59
N LEU A 304 37.11 13.59 6.65
CA LEU A 304 38.04 12.47 6.65
C LEU A 304 38.56 12.28 8.08
N TRP A 305 38.39 11.08 8.60
CA TRP A 305 39.00 10.62 9.82
C TRP A 305 40.17 9.70 9.46
N MET A 306 41.38 10.02 9.91
CA MET A 306 42.57 9.18 9.73
C MET A 306 43.18 8.86 11.10
N LYS A 307 43.41 7.57 11.34
CA LYS A 307 44.32 7.15 12.41
C LYS A 307 45.73 7.09 11.85
N ASP A 308 46.71 7.65 12.56
CA ASP A 308 48.11 7.46 12.21
C ASP A 308 48.64 6.10 12.71
N ASP A 309 49.86 5.74 12.31
CA ASP A 309 50.52 4.48 12.67
C ASP A 309 50.78 4.32 14.20
N ARG A 310 50.54 5.38 14.99
CA ARG A 310 50.65 5.41 16.46
C ARG A 310 49.29 5.31 17.15
N GLY A 311 48.19 5.29 16.38
CA GLY A 311 46.82 5.26 16.90
C GLY A 311 46.27 6.65 17.27
N ASP A 312 47.01 7.72 16.99
CA ASP A 312 46.56 9.09 17.22
C ASP A 312 45.54 9.52 16.15
N VAL A 313 44.55 10.29 16.61
CA VAL A 313 43.39 10.67 15.81
C VAL A 313 43.67 12.03 15.16
N SER A 314 43.69 12.07 13.83
CA SER A 314 43.64 13.32 13.07
C SER A 314 42.31 13.42 12.32
N ALA A 315 41.52 14.45 12.67
CA ALA A 315 40.31 14.80 11.93
C ALA A 315 40.67 15.88 10.91
N VAL A 316 40.48 15.59 9.62
CA VAL A 316 40.74 16.54 8.53
C VAL A 316 39.43 16.83 7.81
N LEU A 317 39.05 18.10 7.74
CA LEU A 317 37.96 18.55 6.89
C LEU A 317 38.49 18.75 5.47
N GLY A 318 38.12 17.85 4.55
CA GLY A 318 38.45 17.97 3.14
C GLY A 318 37.29 18.62 2.36
N ILE A 319 37.57 19.69 1.63
CA ILE A 319 36.62 20.23 0.65
C ILE A 319 37.02 19.70 -0.72
N GLN A 320 36.23 18.80 -1.29
CA GLN A 320 36.40 18.37 -2.68
C GLN A 320 35.43 19.17 -3.55
N LYS A 321 35.95 20.16 -4.27
CA LYS A 321 35.14 20.91 -5.24
C LYS A 321 35.11 20.12 -6.54
N SER A 322 33.95 19.58 -6.92
CA SER A 322 33.77 18.96 -8.23
C SER A 322 33.17 20.00 -9.17
N ILE A 323 33.98 20.47 -10.12
CA ILE A 323 33.49 21.34 -11.19
C ILE A 323 32.90 20.42 -12.26
N GLY A 324 31.57 20.39 -12.37
CA GLY A 324 30.92 19.78 -13.52
C GLY A 324 31.14 20.68 -14.74
N PHE A 325 31.67 20.10 -15.82
CA PHE A 325 31.67 20.71 -17.15
C PHE A 325 30.35 20.41 -17.85
#